data_AF-A0A2K9LTN4-F1
#
_entry.id   AF-A0A2K9LTN4-F1
#
_cell.length_a   1.000
_cell.length_b   1.000
_cell.length_c   1.000
_cell.angle_alpha   90.00
_cell.angle_beta   90.00
_cell.angle_gamma   90.00
#
_symmetry.space_group_name_H-M   'P 1'
#
loop_
_entity.id
_entity.type
_entity.pdbx_description
1 polymer ?
#
loop_
_entity_poly.entity_id
_entity_poly.type
_entity_poly.pdbx_seq_one_letter_code
_entity_poly.pdbx_strand_id
1 'polypeptide(L)' 'MAFNFDKDTDWIFTFCKNCWDFKKFVFQKPINFELKNSYIGICTNCKKNQRINLMEARDYYGHLNDHNN' A
#
# COMPACT_ATOMS: atom_id res chain seq x y z
N MET A 1 10.57 11.79 9.96
CA MET A 1 11.39 11.53 8.75
C MET A 1 10.42 11.20 7.63
N ALA A 2 10.25 12.11 6.66
CA ALA A 2 9.26 11.98 5.61
C ALA A 2 9.45 10.66 4.84
N PHE A 3 8.42 9.80 4.87
CA PHE A 3 8.38 8.62 4.03
C PHE A 3 8.22 9.11 2.58
N ASN A 4 9.33 9.24 1.86
CA ASN A 4 9.31 9.65 0.45
C ASN A 4 8.62 8.56 -0.36
N PHE A 5 7.33 8.76 -0.65
CA PHE A 5 6.57 8.02 -1.68
C PHE A 5 7.05 8.33 -3.11
N ASP A 6 8.18 9.04 -3.26
CA ASP A 6 8.75 9.57 -4.50
C ASP A 6 9.36 8.48 -5.41
N LYS A 7 9.45 7.24 -4.93
CA LYS A 7 9.90 6.12 -5.75
C LYS A 7 8.78 5.12 -5.87
N ASP A 8 8.23 5.02 -7.07
CA ASP A 8 7.61 3.84 -7.66
C ASP A 8 7.78 2.59 -6.79
N THR A 9 6.87 2.41 -5.82
CA THR A 9 7.04 1.35 -4.84
C THR A 9 6.36 0.12 -5.38
N ASP A 10 7.12 -0.93 -5.70
CA ASP A 10 6.58 -2.18 -6.26
C ASP A 10 5.83 -3.04 -5.22
N TRP A 11 5.70 -2.55 -3.98
CA TRP A 11 5.08 -3.29 -2.90
C TRP A 11 4.44 -2.37 -1.85
N ILE A 12 3.36 -2.83 -1.21
CA ILE A 12 2.82 -2.19 0.00
C ILE A 12 2.59 -3.24 1.08
N PHE A 13 2.67 -2.80 2.33
CA PHE A 13 2.21 -3.59 3.46
C PHE A 13 0.80 -3.17 3.85
N THR A 14 -0.15 -4.10 3.80
CA THR A 14 -1.56 -3.81 4.16
C THR A 14 -2.28 -5.08 4.59
N PHE A 15 -3.48 -4.93 5.13
CA PHE A 15 -4.29 -6.03 5.59
C PHE A 15 -4.79 -6.89 4.42
N CYS A 16 -4.50 -8.19 4.46
CA CYS A 16 -5.00 -9.13 3.48
C CYS A 16 -6.29 -9.78 3.98
N LYS A 17 -7.41 -9.53 3.30
CA LYS A 17 -8.72 -10.09 3.66
C LYS A 17 -8.76 -11.63 3.55
N ASN A 18 -7.92 -12.20 2.69
CA ASN A 18 -7.81 -13.65 2.52
C ASN A 18 -6.94 -14.32 3.60
N CYS A 19 -5.90 -13.64 4.09
CA CYS A 19 -5.07 -14.16 5.17
C CYS A 19 -5.60 -13.78 6.55
N TRP A 20 -6.47 -12.78 6.61
CA TRP A 20 -6.93 -12.12 7.83
C TRP A 20 -5.78 -11.56 8.68
N ASP A 21 -4.72 -11.10 8.02
CA ASP A 21 -3.49 -10.63 8.64
C ASP A 21 -2.82 -9.55 7.77
N PHE A 22 -1.96 -8.73 8.37
CA PHE A 22 -1.16 -7.75 7.63
C PHE A 22 -0.04 -8.44 6.86
N LYS A 23 -0.09 -8.31 5.53
CA LYS A 23 0.86 -8.97 4.63
C LYS A 23 1.42 -8.00 3.61
N LYS A 24 2.56 -8.38 3.05
CA LYS A 24 3.18 -7.69 1.92
C LYS A 24 2.44 -8.03 0.63
N PHE A 25 2.03 -7.01 -0.08
CA PHE A 25 1.49 -7.07 -1.43
C PHE A 25 2.52 -6.56 -2.42
N VAL A 26 2.68 -7.26 -3.52
CA VAL A 26 3.55 -6.85 -4.63
C VAL A 26 2.70 -6.50 -5.85
N PHE A 27 3.18 -5.57 -6.66
CA PHE A 27 2.47 -5.07 -7.82
C PHE A 27 3.28 -5.41 -9.06
N GLN A 28 2.59 -5.84 -10.13
CA GLN A 28 3.26 -6.16 -11.40
C GLN A 28 3.75 -4.93 -12.15
N LYS A 29 3.23 -3.75 -11.79
CA LYS A 29 3.64 -2.46 -12.31
C LYS A 29 3.89 -1.54 -11.12
N PRO A 30 4.87 -0.63 -11.22
CA PRO A 30 5.12 0.34 -10.17
C PRO A 30 3.85 1.12 -9.87
N ILE A 31 3.63 1.32 -8.58
CA ILE A 31 2.46 2.03 -8.09
C ILE A 31 2.78 3.52 -8.16
N ASN A 32 1.93 4.27 -8.87
CA ASN A 32 1.98 5.72 -8.84
C ASN A 32 0.84 6.22 -7.95
N PHE A 33 1.21 6.72 -6.77
CA PHE A 33 0.28 7.24 -5.77
C PHE A 33 -0.42 8.54 -6.17
N GLU A 34 0.05 9.22 -7.23
CA GLU A 34 -0.51 10.48 -7.72
C GLU A 34 -1.52 10.28 -8.86
N LEU A 35 -1.32 9.25 -9.70
CA LEU A 35 -2.14 9.04 -10.90
C LEU A 35 -3.37 8.14 -10.69
N LYS A 36 -3.40 7.30 -9.66
CA LYS A 36 -4.47 6.31 -9.49
C LYS A 36 -4.86 6.09 -8.03
N ASN A 37 -6.17 6.07 -7.77
CA ASN A 37 -6.71 5.92 -6.41
C ASN A 37 -6.62 4.47 -5.89
N SER A 38 -6.55 3.47 -6.77
CA SER A 38 -6.49 2.06 -6.34
C SER A 38 -5.69 1.20 -7.31
N TYR A 39 -4.93 0.25 -6.76
CA TYR A 39 -4.18 -0.74 -7.54
C TYR A 39 -4.57 -2.17 -7.12
N ILE A 40 -4.37 -3.11 -8.04
CA ILE A 40 -4.49 -4.53 -7.73
C ILE A 40 -3.12 -5.02 -7.27
N GLY A 41 -2.99 -5.32 -5.98
CA GLY A 41 -1.80 -5.95 -5.41
C GLY A 41 -1.98 -7.46 -5.28
N ILE A 42 -0.88 -8.19 -5.38
CA ILE A 42 -0.82 -9.64 -5.18
C ILE A 42 -0.24 -9.91 -3.80
N CYS A 43 -0.98 -10.58 -2.94
CA CYS A 43 -0.47 -10.95 -1.62
C CYS A 43 0.66 -11.98 -1.77
N THR A 44 1.82 -11.71 -1.17
CA THR A 44 2.96 -12.64 -1.21
C THR A 44 2.70 -13.96 -0.48
N ASN A 45 1.77 -13.97 0.48
CA ASN A 45 1.44 -15.15 1.27
C ASN A 45 0.40 -16.06 0.58
N CYS A 46 -0.80 -15.52 0.28
CA CYS A 46 -1.88 -16.32 -0.31
C CYS A 46 -1.95 -16.26 -1.84
N LYS A 47 -1.09 -15.46 -2.49
CA LYS A 47 -1.06 -15.23 -3.95
C LYS A 47 -2.40 -14.79 -4.54
N LYS A 48 -3.29 -14.23 -3.70
CA LYS A 48 -4.58 -13.68 -4.14
C LYS A 48 -4.43 -12.21 -4.48
N ASN A 49 -5.16 -11.82 -5.52
CA ASN A 49 -5.28 -10.43 -5.94
C ASN A 49 -6.22 -9.69 -4.98
N GLN A 50 -5.82 -8.52 -4.52
CA GLN A 50 -6.65 -7.64 -3.70
C GLN A 50 -6.58 -6.23 -4.26
N ARG A 51 -7.74 -5.58 -4.35
CA ARG A 51 -7.82 -4.15 -4.66
C ARG A 51 -7.39 -3.38 -3.40
N ILE A 52 -6.31 -2.63 -3.54
CA ILE A 52 -5.74 -1.80 -2.49
C ILE A 52 -6.03 -0.35 -2.85
N ASN A 53 -6.73 0.33 -1.96
CA ASN A 53 -7.06 1.74 -2.09
C ASN A 53 -5.88 2.57 -1.58
N LEU A 54 -5.17 3.25 -2.47
CA LEU A 54 -3.99 4.02 -2.10
C LEU A 54 -4.35 5.30 -1.35
N MET A 55 -5.56 5.83 -1.56
CA MET A 55 -6.06 6.98 -0.82
C MET A 55 -6.11 6.70 0.69
N GLU A 56 -6.67 5.55 1.07
CA GLU A 56 -6.73 5.11 2.47
C GLU A 56 -5.34 4.78 3.03
N ALA A 57 -4.46 4.18 2.23
CA ALA A 57 -3.08 3.94 2.65
C ALA A 57 -2.34 5.25 2.92
N ARG A 58 -2.49 6.24 2.03
CA ARG A 58 -1.87 7.56 2.17
C ARG A 58 -2.41 8.31 3.37
N ASP A 59 -3.71 8.24 3.63
CA ASP A 59 -4.32 8.82 4.82
C ASP A 59 -3.76 8.17 6.11
N TYR A 60 -3.70 6.83 6.16
CA TYR A 60 -3.10 6.08 7.27
C TYR A 60 -1.64 6.48 7.56
N TYR A 61 -0.80 6.61 6.52
CA TYR A 61 0.59 7.04 6.67
C TYR A 61 0.73 8.55 6.93
N GLY A 62 -0.21 9.37 6.46
CA GLY A 62 -0.25 10.81 6.70
C GLY A 62 -0.52 11.14 8.16
N HIS A 63 -1.51 10.48 8.77
CA HIS A 63 -1.86 10.68 10.19
C HIS A 63 -0.77 10.21 11.16
N LEU A 64 0.02 9.19 10.80
CA LEU A 64 1.20 8.79 11.58
C LEU A 64 2.29 9.87 11.62
N ASN A 65 2.29 10.78 10.64
CA ASN A 65 3.28 11.85 10.55
C ASN A 65 2.87 13.12 11.32
N ASP A 66 1.60 13.24 11.71
CA ASP A 66 1.06 14.40 12.45
C ASP A 66 1.37 14.35 13.95
N HIS A 67 1.63 13.15 14.50
CA HIS A 67 2.00 12.95 15.92
C HIS A 67 3.50 13.05 16.21
N ASN A 68 4.30 13.62 15.30
CA ASN A 68 5.76 13.70 15.44
C ASN A 68 6.32 15.13 15.48
N ASN A 69 5.49 16.12 15.85
CA ASN A 69 5.93 17.49 16.12
C ASN A 69 5.65 17.89 17.58
#